data_AF-A0A7L6AXK9-F1
#
_entry.id   AF-A0A7L6AXK9-F1
#
_cell.length_a   1.000
_cell.length_b   1.000
_cell.length_c   1.000
_cell.angle_alpha   90.00
_cell.angle_beta   90.00
_cell.angle_gamma   90.00
#
_symmetry.space_group_name_H-M   'P 1'
#
loop_
_entity.id
_entity.type
_entity.pdbx_description
1 polymer ?
#
loop_
_entity_poly.entity_id
_entity_poly.type
_entity_poly.pdbx_seq_one_letter_code
_entity_poly.pdbx_strand_id
1 'polypeptide(L)' 'MQQAAFQGEATLLNTYGATNPAEFFAVATEHFFEQPQQLAEQHPALFAELQRYYRINPAEWRPEAEPLPDWKPGRDMGRT' A
#
# COMPACT_ATOMS: atom_id res chain seq x y z
N MET A 1 17.98 25.26 1.37
CA MET A 1 17.78 25.34 2.83
C MET A 1 16.87 26.53 3.11
N GLN A 2 15.68 26.27 3.66
CA GLN A 2 14.69 27.24 4.15
C GLN A 2 14.05 28.19 3.11
N GLN A 3 12.73 28.06 2.91
CA GLN A 3 11.73 29.09 3.30
C GLN A 3 10.31 28.73 2.81
N ALA A 4 9.33 29.07 3.66
CA ALA A 4 7.89 29.06 3.44
C ALA A 4 7.13 27.72 3.56
N ALA A 5 7.14 27.10 4.74
CA ALA A 5 6.04 26.24 5.17
C ALA A 5 4.91 27.16 5.70
N PHE A 6 3.87 27.28 4.89
CA PHE A 6 2.74 28.19 5.04
C PHE A 6 1.88 27.80 6.27
N GLN A 7 1.81 28.73 7.22
CA GLN A 7 0.68 29.05 8.12
C GLN A 7 -0.49 28.04 8.17
N GLY A 8 -0.57 27.25 9.24
CA GLY A 8 -1.55 27.52 10.30
C GLY A 8 -2.99 26.99 10.22
N GLU A 9 -3.35 26.05 9.33
CA GLU A 9 -4.68 25.42 9.35
C GLU A 9 -4.55 23.89 9.45
N ALA A 10 -5.08 23.31 10.54
CA ALA A 10 -5.02 21.88 10.79
C ALA A 10 -5.97 21.11 9.85
N THR A 11 -5.46 20.79 8.66
CA THR A 11 -6.09 19.91 7.69
C THR A 11 -5.47 18.51 7.75
N LEU A 12 -6.03 17.49 7.08
CA LEU A 12 -5.41 16.15 6.99
C LEU A 12 -3.97 16.18 6.41
N LEU A 13 -3.64 17.23 5.65
CA LEU A 13 -2.26 17.55 5.24
C LEU A 13 -1.34 17.87 6.43
N ASN A 14 -1.87 18.27 7.58
CA ASN A 14 -1.13 18.45 8.84
C ASN A 14 -0.76 17.09 9.47
N THR A 15 -1.67 16.11 9.46
CA THR A 15 -1.42 14.78 10.05
C THR A 15 -0.31 14.01 9.34
N TYR A 16 -0.21 14.20 8.02
CA TYR A 16 0.73 13.47 7.18
C TYR A 16 1.91 14.33 6.68
N GLY A 17 1.79 15.66 6.62
CA GLY A 17 2.75 16.56 5.96
C GLY A 17 3.29 17.73 6.78
N ALA A 18 2.93 17.88 8.07
CA ALA A 18 3.33 19.08 8.83
C ALA A 18 4.75 19.08 9.41
N THR A 19 5.47 17.96 9.41
CA THR A 19 6.83 17.92 9.98
C THR A 19 7.93 17.85 8.92
N ASN A 20 7.73 17.12 7.82
CA ASN A 20 8.71 16.99 6.73
C ASN A 20 8.08 16.38 5.45
N PRO A 21 8.08 17.07 4.30
CA PRO A 21 7.54 16.52 3.05
C PRO A 21 8.17 15.20 2.60
N ALA A 22 9.43 14.95 2.95
CA ALA A 22 10.10 13.69 2.62
C ALA A 22 9.55 12.51 3.44
N GLU A 23 9.28 12.73 4.73
CA GLU A 23 8.65 11.74 5.61
C GLU A 23 7.23 11.44 5.17
N PHE A 24 6.47 12.47 4.76
CA PHE A 24 5.14 12.28 4.18
C PHE A 24 5.17 11.31 3.00
N PHE A 25 6.05 11.61 2.04
CA PHE A 25 6.14 10.82 0.83
C PHE A 25 6.56 9.37 1.13
N ALA A 26 7.50 9.17 2.07
CA ALA A 26 7.92 7.85 2.50
C ALA A 26 6.76 7.04 3.12
N VAL A 27 6.03 7.62 4.07
CA VAL A 27 4.89 6.96 4.75
C VAL A 27 3.74 6.69 3.78
N ALA A 28 3.44 7.63 2.89
CA ALA A 28 2.40 7.45 1.87
C ALA A 28 2.77 6.33 0.90
N THR A 29 4.06 6.23 0.53
CA THR A 29 4.59 5.16 -0.31
C THR A 29 4.49 3.81 0.38
N GLU A 30 4.85 3.70 1.66
CA GLU A 30 4.70 2.48 2.47
C GLU A 30 3.25 1.98 2.44
N HIS A 31 2.29 2.85 2.76
CA HIS A 31 0.88 2.48 2.77
C HIS A 31 0.35 2.11 1.37
N PHE A 32 0.87 2.75 0.32
CA PHE A 32 0.48 2.44 -1.06
C PHE A 32 0.85 1.02 -1.48
N PHE A 33 1.96 0.48 -0.97
CA PHE A 33 2.40 -0.88 -1.28
C PHE A 33 1.88 -1.93 -0.30
N GLU A 34 1.84 -1.61 1.00
CA GLU A 34 1.50 -2.58 2.04
C GLU A 34 0.00 -2.66 2.34
N GLN A 35 -0.70 -1.53 2.25
CA GLN A 35 -2.13 -1.42 2.60
C GLN A 35 -2.93 -0.65 1.54
N PRO A 36 -2.82 -1.01 0.24
CA PRO A 36 -3.39 -0.21 -0.85
C PRO A 36 -4.90 -0.04 -0.78
N GLN A 37 -5.64 -1.06 -0.31
CA GLN A 37 -7.10 -0.99 -0.21
C GLN A 37 -7.51 0.05 0.84
N GLN A 38 -6.88 0.04 2.01
CA GLN A 38 -7.18 1.01 3.07
C GLN A 38 -6.84 2.44 2.63
N LEU A 39 -5.70 2.61 1.94
CA LEU A 39 -5.30 3.92 1.41
C LEU A 39 -6.27 4.43 0.35
N ALA A 40 -6.76 3.55 -0.55
CA ALA A 40 -7.74 3.89 -1.57
C ALA A 40 -9.10 4.29 -0.97
N GLU A 41 -9.53 3.64 0.12
CA GLU A 41 -10.78 3.93 0.81
C GLU A 41 -10.73 5.24 1.62
N GLN A 42 -9.66 5.44 2.40
CA GLN A 42 -9.56 6.59 3.31
C GLN A 42 -9.04 7.85 2.61
N HIS A 43 -8.17 7.71 1.60
CA HIS A 43 -7.52 8.82 0.91
C HIS A 43 -7.49 8.63 -0.62
N PRO A 44 -8.65 8.56 -1.29
CA PRO A 44 -8.75 8.22 -2.72
C PRO A 44 -7.96 9.17 -3.64
N ALA A 45 -7.91 10.46 -3.30
CA ALA A 45 -7.13 11.44 -4.08
C ALA A 45 -5.62 11.18 -4.01
N LEU A 46 -5.10 10.87 -2.82
CA LEU A 46 -3.68 10.54 -2.62
C LEU A 46 -3.31 9.23 -3.31
N PHE A 47 -4.17 8.21 -3.17
CA PHE A 47 -3.99 6.93 -3.85
C PHE A 47 -3.93 7.12 -5.37
N ALA A 48 -4.81 7.94 -5.95
CA ALA A 48 -4.81 8.24 -7.37
C ALA A 48 -3.55 8.98 -7.83
N GLU A 49 -2.98 9.87 -7.02
CA GLU A 49 -1.70 10.52 -7.33
C GLU A 49 -0.53 9.52 -7.30
N LEU A 50 -0.49 8.63 -6.30
CA LEU A 50 0.55 7.61 -6.21
C LEU A 50 0.44 6.57 -7.33
N GLN A 51 -0.77 6.20 -7.74
CA GLN A 51 -0.98 5.40 -8.96
C GLN A 51 -0.42 6.10 -10.20
N ARG A 52 -0.68 7.41 -10.38
CA ARG A 52 -0.12 8.18 -11.50
C ARG A 52 1.40 8.23 -11.47
N TYR A 53 1.98 8.42 -10.28
CA TYR A 53 3.42 8.52 -10.07
C TYR A 53 4.13 7.19 -10.33
N TYR A 54 3.69 6.10 -9.69
CA TYR A 54 4.31 4.77 -9.80
C TYR A 54 3.83 3.96 -11.02
N ARG A 55 2.73 4.37 -11.66
CA ARG A 55 2.12 3.72 -12.83
C ARG A 55 1.70 2.27 -12.61
N ILE A 56 1.26 1.96 -11.40
CA ILE A 56 0.80 0.63 -10.98
C ILE A 56 -0.45 0.78 -10.12
N ASN A 57 -1.23 -0.30 -10.00
CA ASN A 57 -2.36 -0.40 -9.08
C ASN A 57 -2.15 -1.54 -8.07
N PRO A 58 -1.54 -1.28 -6.89
CA PRO A 58 -1.30 -2.33 -5.90
C PRO A 58 -2.58 -2.88 -5.26
N ALA A 59 -3.72 -2.18 -5.38
CA ALA A 59 -5.00 -2.71 -4.91
C ALA A 59 -5.48 -3.94 -5.71
N GLU A 60 -4.94 -4.15 -6.92
CA GLU A 60 -5.21 -5.33 -7.75
C GLU A 60 -4.27 -6.49 -7.44
N TRP A 61 -3.24 -6.28 -6.60
CA TRP A 61 -2.34 -7.35 -6.20
C TRP A 61 -3.10 -8.34 -5.33
N ARG A 62 -3.34 -9.53 -5.85
CA ARG A 62 -3.84 -10.63 -5.04
C ARG A 62 -2.70 -11.09 -4.15
N PRO A 63 -2.86 -11.17 -2.82
CA PRO A 63 -1.97 -12.00 -2.04
C PRO A 63 -2.16 -13.41 -2.59
N GLU A 64 -1.09 -13.97 -3.16
CA GLU A 64 -1.07 -15.33 -3.67
C GLU A 64 -1.17 -16.29 -2.47
N ALA A 65 -2.34 -16.37 -1.85
CA ALA A 65 -2.73 -17.59 -1.16
C ALA A 65 -3.23 -18.52 -2.26
N GLU A 66 -2.30 -19.13 -3.01
CA GLU A 66 -2.66 -20.38 -3.65
C GLU A 66 -3.24 -21.27 -2.53
N PRO A 67 -4.50 -21.72 -2.60
CA PRO A 67 -4.90 -22.81 -1.74
C PRO A 67 -3.92 -23.93 -2.05
N LEU A 68 -3.16 -24.35 -1.02
CA LEU A 68 -2.30 -25.53 -1.15
C LEU A 68 -3.13 -26.59 -1.89
N PRO A 69 -2.61 -27.18 -2.98
CA PRO A 69 -3.33 -28.23 -3.66
C PRO A 69 -3.79 -29.26 -2.62
N ASP A 70 -5.01 -29.79 -2.75
CA ASP A 70 -5.51 -30.92 -1.93
C ASP A 70 -4.66 -32.15 -2.26
N TRP A 71 -3.42 -32.13 -1.77
CA TRP A 71 -2.48 -33.20 -1.92
C TRP A 71 -3.00 -34.32 -1.02
N LYS A 72 -3.59 -35.35 -1.63
CA LYS A 72 -3.84 -36.62 -0.94
C LYS A 72 -2.54 -37.41 -1.07
N PRO A 73 -1.79 -37.68 0.02
CA PRO A 73 -0.69 -38.64 -0.05
C PRO A 73 -1.20 -39.92 -0.69
N GLY A 74 -0.55 -40.31 -1.78
CA GLY A 74 -0.86 -41.52 -2.52
C GLY A 74 -1.01 -42.70 -1.58
N ARG A 75 -2.24 -43.20 -1.49
CA ARG A 75 -2.52 -44.54 -1.02
C ARG A 75 -2.12 -45.48 -2.15
N ASP A 76 -0.85 -45.85 -2.22
CA ASP A 76 -0.46 -47.13 -2.84
C ASP A 76 0.76 -47.71 -2.13
N MET A 77 0.46 -48.50 -1.08
CA MET A 77 1.26 -49.66 -0.73
C MET A 77 0.86 -50.80 -1.67
N GLY A 78 1.66 -51.05 -2.71
CA GLY A 78 1.54 -52.23 -3.56
C GLY A 78 2.95 -52.67 -3.96
N ARG A 79 3.58 -53.58 -3.21
CA ARG A 79 3.81 -54.97 -3.66
C ARG A 79 3.92 -55.10 -5.19
N THR A 80 5.14 -55.24 -5.68
CA THR A 80 5.76 -56.52 -6.09
C THR A 80 7.26 -56.32 -6.25
#